data_AF-A0A957J582-F1
#
_entry.id   AF-A0A957J582-F1
#
_cell.length_a   1.000
_cell.length_b   1.000
_cell.length_c   1.000
_cell.angle_alpha   90.00
_cell.angle_beta   90.00
_cell.angle_gamma   90.00
#
_symmetry.space_group_name_H-M   'P 1'
#
loop_
_entity.id
_entity.type
_entity.pdbx_description
1 polymer ?
#
loop_
_entity_poly.entity_id
_entity_poly.type
_entity_poly.pdbx_seq_one_letter_code
_entity_poly.pdbx_strand_id
1 'polypeptide(L)'
;LRDDEAELARRRREEFGKHAETLIGLFTRRRSSVSASLSKRRMTEKAADDVTESKEAIVAFQQELVELEEEMKAALAAVREKWLDAAAETTEIVVTPFKKDVHVELFGVAWLPYHLLMDNGRILELPAFIPKSAAAHG
;
A
#
# COMPACT_ATOMS: atom_id res chain seq x y z
N LEU A 1 8.64 -10.85 -17.57
CA LEU A 1 9.67 -9.78 -17.46
C LEU A 1 10.60 -9.75 -18.67
N ARG A 2 11.45 -10.75 -18.94
CA ARG A 2 12.32 -10.74 -20.14
C ARG A 2 11.56 -10.87 -21.48
N ASP A 3 10.44 -11.58 -21.48
CA ASP A 3 9.63 -11.78 -22.69
C ASP A 3 8.80 -10.53 -23.05
N ASP A 4 8.37 -9.76 -22.05
CA ASP A 4 7.60 -8.52 -22.24
C ASP A 4 8.45 -7.39 -22.85
N GLU A 5 9.72 -7.31 -22.46
CA GLU A 5 10.68 -6.34 -23.03
C GLU A 5 11.00 -6.64 -24.50
N ALA A 6 11.10 -7.92 -24.86
CA ALA A 6 11.37 -8.35 -26.24
C ALA A 6 10.19 -8.04 -27.17
N GLU A 7 8.96 -8.19 -26.69
CA GLU A 7 7.76 -7.86 -27.46
C GLU A 7 7.58 -6.34 -27.64
N LEU A 8 7.82 -5.55 -26.60
CA LEU A 8 7.83 -4.08 -26.68
C LEU A 8 8.90 -3.57 -27.67
N ALA A 9 10.10 -4.15 -27.64
CA ALA A 9 11.16 -3.80 -28.58
C ALA A 9 10.87 -4.20 -30.03
N ARG A 10 10.06 -5.25 -30.25
CA ARG A 10 9.61 -5.66 -31.59
C ARG A 10 8.54 -4.71 -32.13
N ARG A 11 7.54 -4.35 -31.31
CA ARG A 11 6.48 -3.41 -31.68
C ARG A 11 7.01 -2.01 -31.99
N ARG A 12 7.93 -1.48 -31.17
CA ARG A 12 8.58 -0.19 -31.45
C ARG A 12 9.36 -0.20 -32.76
N ARG A 13 10.07 -1.28 -33.09
CA ARG A 13 10.81 -1.38 -34.36
C ARG A 13 9.87 -1.48 -35.57
N GLU A 14 8.76 -2.20 -35.45
CA GLU A 14 7.73 -2.26 -36.50
C GLU A 14 7.05 -0.90 -36.75
N GLU A 15 6.76 -0.15 -35.69
CA GLU A 15 6.21 1.20 -35.79
C GLU A 15 7.20 2.15 -36.48
N PHE A 16 8.45 2.22 -36.02
CA PHE A 16 9.47 3.08 -36.62
C PHE A 16 9.76 2.72 -38.08
N GLY A 17 9.76 1.43 -38.45
CA GLY A 17 9.96 0.98 -39.84
C GLY A 17 8.85 1.45 -40.78
N LYS A 18 7.58 1.30 -40.38
CA LYS A 18 6.42 1.75 -41.18
C LYS A 18 6.38 3.27 -41.36
N HIS A 19 6.76 4.02 -40.33
CA HIS A 19 6.82 5.48 -40.41
C HIS A 19 8.02 5.98 -41.24
N ALA A 20 9.17 5.30 -41.20
CA ALA A 20 10.34 5.67 -42.00
C ALA A 20 10.15 5.46 -43.50
N GLU A 21 9.52 4.35 -43.93
CA GLU A 21 9.21 4.09 -45.34
C GLU A 21 8.28 5.17 -45.93
N THR A 22 7.32 5.64 -45.14
CA THR A 22 6.35 6.67 -45.54
C THR A 22 7.01 8.03 -45.79
N LEU A 23 8.01 8.40 -44.97
CA LEU A 23 8.73 9.67 -45.12
C LEU A 23 9.74 9.64 -46.28
N ILE A 24 10.44 8.51 -46.48
CA ILE A 24 11.38 8.33 -47.59
C ILE A 24 10.65 8.27 -48.94
N GLY A 25 9.46 7.65 -48.97
CA GLY A 25 8.58 7.63 -50.15
C GLY A 25 8.06 9.02 -50.54
N LEU A 26 7.92 9.93 -49.57
CA LEU A 26 7.45 11.30 -49.79
C LEU A 26 8.48 12.18 -50.53
N PHE A 27 9.77 11.93 -50.33
CA PHE A 27 10.86 12.73 -50.93
C PHE A 27 11.32 12.22 -52.30
N THR A 28 11.03 10.97 -52.66
CA THR A 28 11.64 10.32 -53.83
C THR A 28 10.75 10.31 -55.09
N ARG A 29 9.50 10.80 -55.02
CA ARG A 29 8.56 10.68 -56.16
C ARG A 29 8.49 11.94 -57.05
N ARG A 30 9.12 11.82 -58.21
CA ARG A 30 9.10 12.72 -59.38
C ARG A 30 7.66 13.03 -59.85
N ARG A 31 7.34 14.34 -59.92
CA ARG A 31 6.28 15.05 -60.71
C ARG A 31 4.87 14.43 -60.80
N SER A 32 3.87 15.07 -60.18
CA SER A 32 2.52 15.18 -60.74
C SER A 32 1.81 16.48 -60.33
N SER A 33 1.32 17.14 -61.39
CA SER A 33 0.38 18.27 -61.52
C SER A 33 -0.44 18.72 -60.30
N VAL A 34 -0.51 20.05 -60.11
CA VAL A 34 -1.64 20.96 -59.74
C VAL A 34 -2.70 20.54 -58.67
N SER A 35 -2.96 19.26 -58.44
CA SER A 35 -3.87 18.67 -57.42
C SER A 35 -3.30 18.68 -55.98
N ALA A 36 -1.98 18.84 -55.83
CA ALA A 36 -1.30 18.82 -54.52
C ALA A 36 -1.73 19.95 -53.57
N SER A 37 -2.21 21.10 -54.07
CA SER A 37 -2.67 22.23 -53.25
C SER A 37 -4.03 21.96 -52.58
N LEU A 38 -4.95 21.30 -53.29
CA LEU A 38 -6.25 20.88 -52.74
C LEU A 38 -6.10 19.73 -51.74
N SER A 39 -5.21 18.77 -52.02
CA SER A 39 -4.91 17.67 -51.10
C SER A 39 -4.24 18.16 -49.81
N LYS A 40 -3.28 19.11 -49.91
CA LYS A 40 -2.67 19.75 -48.74
C LYS A 40 -3.67 20.53 -47.90
N ARG A 41 -4.56 21.30 -48.54
CA ARG A 41 -5.61 22.06 -47.85
C ARG A 41 -6.56 21.14 -47.07
N ARG A 42 -7.02 20.05 -47.69
CA ARG A 42 -7.84 19.03 -47.03
C ARG A 42 -7.11 18.35 -45.87
N MET A 43 -5.79 18.16 -45.99
CA MET A 43 -4.97 17.56 -44.94
C MET A 43 -4.81 18.50 -43.74
N THR A 44 -4.64 19.81 -43.97
CA THR A 44 -4.64 20.82 -42.90
C THR A 44 -6.00 21.02 -42.27
N GLU A 45 -7.09 20.99 -43.05
CA GLU A 45 -8.47 21.04 -42.52
C GLU A 45 -8.72 19.81 -41.63
N LYS A 46 -8.37 18.61 -42.11
CA LYS A 46 -8.49 17.39 -41.30
C LYS A 46 -7.65 17.45 -40.01
N ALA A 47 -6.41 17.92 -40.08
CA ALA A 47 -5.57 18.08 -38.89
C ALA A 47 -6.15 19.10 -37.89
N ALA A 48 -6.82 20.15 -38.37
CA ALA A 48 -7.50 21.12 -37.51
C ALA A 48 -8.76 20.52 -36.86
N ASP A 49 -9.52 19.72 -37.61
CA ASP A 49 -10.68 18.99 -37.11
C ASP A 49 -10.26 17.97 -36.04
N ASP A 50 -9.21 17.18 -36.30
CA ASP A 50 -8.65 16.19 -35.36
C ASP A 50 -8.19 16.86 -34.04
N VAL A 51 -7.60 18.06 -34.12
CA VAL A 51 -7.19 18.84 -32.94
C VAL A 51 -8.41 19.35 -32.16
N THR A 52 -9.48 19.73 -32.86
CA THR A 52 -10.73 20.19 -32.24
C THR A 52 -11.40 19.04 -31.49
N GLU A 53 -11.55 17.89 -32.14
CA GLU A 53 -12.07 16.65 -31.53
C GLU A 53 -11.25 16.24 -30.30
N SER A 54 -9.92 16.29 -30.41
CA SER A 54 -9.04 15.97 -29.28
C SER A 54 -9.23 16.93 -28.09
N LYS A 55 -9.45 18.22 -28.35
CA LYS A 55 -9.73 19.19 -27.27
C LYS A 55 -11.08 18.95 -26.62
N GLU A 56 -12.11 18.62 -27.40
CA GLU A 56 -13.43 18.27 -26.89
C GLU A 56 -13.36 17.01 -26.01
N ALA A 57 -12.62 15.99 -26.46
CA ALA A 57 -12.38 14.78 -25.67
C ALA A 57 -11.63 15.07 -24.37
N ILE A 58 -10.62 15.93 -24.38
CA ILE A 58 -9.91 16.35 -23.17
C ILE A 58 -10.86 17.03 -22.18
N VAL A 59 -11.75 17.90 -22.65
CA VAL A 59 -12.74 18.56 -21.79
C VAL A 59 -13.72 17.54 -21.20
N ALA A 60 -14.20 16.58 -21.99
CA ALA A 60 -15.06 15.51 -21.51
C ALA A 60 -14.36 14.66 -20.42
N PHE A 61 -13.12 14.22 -20.67
CA PHE A 61 -12.34 13.47 -19.68
C PHE A 61 -12.05 14.27 -18.41
N GLN A 62 -11.84 15.58 -18.52
CA GLN A 62 -11.68 16.44 -17.33
C GLN A 62 -12.97 16.49 -16.49
N GLN A 63 -14.15 16.52 -17.14
CA GLN A 63 -15.43 16.49 -16.44
C GLN A 63 -15.64 15.13 -15.75
N GLU A 64 -15.38 14.02 -16.45
CA GLU A 64 -15.46 12.67 -15.89
C GLU A 64 -14.51 12.50 -14.67
N LEU A 65 -13.30 13.06 -14.74
CA LEU A 65 -12.36 13.02 -13.62
C LEU A 65 -12.88 13.77 -12.39
N VAL A 66 -13.50 14.94 -12.60
CA VAL A 66 -14.07 15.72 -11.49
C VAL A 66 -15.23 14.98 -10.86
N GLU A 67 -16.14 14.42 -11.66
CA GLU A 67 -17.27 13.62 -11.18
C GLU A 67 -16.79 12.41 -10.37
N LEU A 68 -15.81 11.67 -10.90
CA LEU A 68 -15.23 10.52 -10.21
C LEU A 68 -14.53 10.91 -8.90
N GLU A 69 -13.87 12.07 -8.85
CA GLU A 69 -13.25 12.59 -7.63
C GLU A 69 -14.30 12.95 -6.57
N GLU A 70 -15.43 13.51 -6.98
CA GLU A 70 -16.56 13.80 -6.08
C GLU A 70 -17.19 12.51 -5.54
N GLU A 71 -17.44 11.52 -6.39
CA GLU A 71 -17.95 10.21 -5.98
C GLU A 71 -17.01 9.52 -4.98
N MET A 72 -15.69 9.55 -5.24
CA MET A 72 -14.69 9.00 -4.33
C MET A 72 -14.72 9.71 -2.97
N LYS A 73 -14.80 11.05 -2.96
CA LYS A 73 -14.89 11.84 -1.72
C LYS A 73 -16.16 11.49 -0.94
N ALA A 74 -17.30 11.36 -1.61
CA ALA A 74 -18.56 10.98 -1.00
C ALA A 74 -18.51 9.57 -0.39
N ALA A 75 -17.95 8.60 -1.12
CA ALA A 75 -17.77 7.24 -0.64
C ALA A 75 -16.85 7.19 0.60
N LEU A 76 -15.73 7.92 0.58
CA LEU A 76 -14.82 8.02 1.72
C LEU A 76 -15.49 8.68 2.93
N ALA A 77 -16.31 9.71 2.73
CA ALA A 77 -17.06 10.36 3.80
C ALA A 77 -18.06 9.38 4.46
N ALA A 78 -18.84 8.65 3.65
CA ALA A 78 -19.80 7.66 4.14
C ALA A 78 -19.13 6.51 4.91
N VAL A 79 -17.95 6.07 4.48
CA VAL A 79 -17.16 5.08 5.21
C VAL A 79 -16.69 5.65 6.54
N ARG A 80 -16.14 6.87 6.58
CA ARG A 80 -15.68 7.50 7.83
C ARG A 80 -16.82 7.68 8.83
N GLU A 81 -18.00 8.10 8.38
CA GLU A 81 -19.18 8.25 9.22
C GLU A 81 -19.55 6.93 9.91
N LYS A 82 -19.62 5.83 9.14
CA LYS A 82 -19.85 4.49 9.69
C LYS A 82 -18.83 4.07 10.75
N TRP A 83 -17.55 4.40 10.54
CA TRP A 83 -16.50 4.08 11.50
C TRP A 83 -16.51 4.98 12.73
N LEU A 84 -16.92 6.24 12.60
CA LEU A 84 -17.10 7.16 13.73
C LEU A 84 -18.26 6.69 14.62
N ASP A 85 -19.38 6.28 14.02
CA ASP A 85 -20.52 5.73 14.76
C ASP A 85 -20.14 4.42 15.49
N ALA A 86 -19.45 3.52 14.79
CA ALA A 86 -18.97 2.27 15.39
C ALA A 86 -17.93 2.47 16.50
N ALA A 87 -17.07 3.50 16.39
CA ALA A 87 -16.10 3.82 17.43
C ALA A 87 -16.75 4.52 18.64
N ALA A 88 -17.79 5.32 18.42
CA ALA A 88 -18.57 5.94 19.49
C ALA A 88 -19.36 4.89 20.29
N GLU A 89 -19.77 3.79 19.65
CA GLU A 89 -20.39 2.63 20.28
C GLU A 89 -19.35 1.71 20.94
N THR A 90 -18.36 2.28 21.63
CA THR A 90 -17.47 1.51 22.50
C THR A 90 -18.18 1.26 23.83
N THR A 91 -18.84 0.11 23.96
CA THR A 91 -19.39 -0.35 25.24
C THR A 91 -18.28 -0.95 26.09
N GLU A 92 -17.96 -0.33 27.22
CA GLU A 92 -17.07 -0.91 28.21
C GLU A 92 -17.77 -2.07 28.92
N ILE A 93 -17.48 -3.31 28.48
CA ILE A 93 -17.97 -4.51 29.15
C ILE A 93 -17.08 -4.75 30.36
N VAL A 94 -17.52 -4.30 31.53
CA VAL A 94 -16.85 -4.60 32.81
C VAL A 94 -17.04 -6.08 33.12
N VAL A 95 -16.08 -6.91 32.70
CA VAL A 95 -16.02 -8.30 33.11
C VAL A 95 -15.47 -8.34 34.53
N THR A 96 -16.36 -8.47 35.51
CA THR A 96 -15.98 -8.72 36.91
C THR A 96 -15.68 -10.22 37.05
N PRO A 97 -14.43 -10.64 37.31
CA PRO A 97 -14.13 -12.05 37.51
C PRO A 97 -14.89 -12.55 38.75
N PHE A 98 -15.77 -13.54 38.58
CA PHE A 98 -16.47 -14.11 39.73
C PHE A 98 -15.52 -15.04 40.51
N LYS A 99 -15.61 -15.02 41.84
CA LYS A 99 -14.80 -15.87 42.73
C LYS A 99 -14.89 -17.38 42.40
N LYS A 100 -16.00 -17.81 41.79
CA LYS A 100 -16.20 -19.20 41.32
C LYS A 100 -15.34 -19.59 40.12
N ASP A 101 -14.88 -18.61 39.33
CA ASP A 101 -14.10 -18.81 38.10
C ASP A 101 -12.58 -18.71 38.34
N VAL A 102 -12.17 -18.51 39.60
CA VAL A 102 -10.75 -18.53 40.02
C VAL A 102 -10.44 -19.91 40.60
N HIS A 103 -9.89 -20.78 39.78
CA HIS A 103 -9.41 -22.10 40.22
C HIS A 103 -7.93 -22.01 40.60
N VAL A 104 -7.63 -22.23 41.89
CA VAL A 104 -6.25 -22.42 42.35
C VAL A 104 -5.91 -23.90 42.15
N GLU A 105 -5.29 -24.23 41.02
CA GLU A 105 -4.93 -25.61 40.67
C GLU A 105 -3.86 -26.21 41.60
N LEU A 106 -2.97 -25.38 42.13
CA LEU A 106 -1.90 -25.81 43.03
C LEU A 106 -1.68 -24.77 44.12
N PHE A 107 -1.82 -25.20 45.38
CA PHE A 107 -1.40 -24.43 46.53
C PHE A 107 -0.41 -25.27 47.34
N GLY A 108 0.61 -24.60 47.90
CA GLY A 108 1.61 -25.26 48.73
C GLY A 108 2.11 -24.29 49.78
N VAL A 109 2.32 -24.79 51.00
CA VAL A 109 2.98 -24.05 52.06
C VAL A 109 4.45 -24.46 52.04
N ALA A 110 5.33 -23.50 51.75
CA ALA A 110 6.76 -23.71 51.81
C ALA A 110 7.31 -23.20 53.15
N TRP A 111 8.08 -24.04 53.83
CA TRP A 111 8.86 -23.64 54.99
C TRP A 111 10.31 -23.43 54.58
N LEU A 112 10.83 -22.22 54.81
CA LEU A 112 12.21 -21.85 54.53
C LEU A 112 12.92 -21.53 55.86
N PRO A 113 13.55 -22.54 56.51
CA PRO A 113 14.23 -22.33 57.77
C PRO A 113 15.57 -21.60 57.61
N TYR A 114 15.91 -20.81 58.63
CA TYR A 114 17.20 -20.13 58.77
C TYR A 114 17.83 -20.49 60.12
N HIS A 115 19.15 -20.66 60.13
CA HIS A 115 19.95 -20.81 61.34
C HIS A 115 20.56 -19.47 61.75
N LEU A 116 20.55 -19.17 63.04
CA LEU A 116 21.20 -18.00 63.61
C LEU A 116 22.53 -18.43 64.22
N LEU A 117 23.64 -17.88 63.74
CA LEU A 117 24.97 -18.11 64.29
C LEU A 117 25.53 -16.80 64.85
N MET A 118 26.24 -16.88 65.98
CA MET A 118 27.00 -15.73 66.50
C MET A 118 28.46 -15.87 66.08
N ASP A 119 28.94 -14.89 65.32
CA ASP A 119 30.36 -14.76 64.95
C ASP A 119 30.85 -13.36 65.30
N ASN A 120 31.91 -13.27 66.11
CA ASN A 120 32.55 -12.01 66.54
C ASN A 120 31.56 -10.92 67.04
N GLY A 121 30.52 -11.32 67.77
CA GLY A 121 29.49 -10.41 68.31
C GLY A 121 28.42 -9.98 67.29
N ARG A 122 28.42 -10.52 66.07
CA ARG A 122 27.39 -10.30 65.05
C ARG A 122 26.56 -11.57 64.87
N ILE A 123 25.25 -11.39 64.69
CA ILE A 123 24.35 -12.50 64.35
C ILE A 123 24.33 -12.63 62.83
N LEU A 124 24.63 -13.81 62.33
CA LEU A 124 24.57 -14.16 60.91
C LEU A 124 23.42 -15.14 60.67
N GLU A 125 22.59 -14.84 59.69
CA GLU A 125 21.51 -15.72 59.24
C GLU A 125 22.01 -16.59 58.09
N LEU A 126 21.97 -17.91 58.26
CA LEU A 126 22.31 -18.86 57.21
C LEU A 126 21.07 -19.64 56.77
N PRO A 127 20.76 -19.69 55.46
CA PRO A 127 19.63 -20.47 54.97
C PRO A 127 19.89 -21.96 55.21
N ALA A 128 18.93 -22.66 55.80
CA ALA A 128 18.95 -24.11 55.98
C ALA A 128 18.38 -24.86 54.75
N PHE A 129 18.38 -24.18 53.60
CA PHE A 129 17.97 -24.67 52.29
C PHE A 129 18.96 -24.16 51.24
N ILE A 130 19.05 -24.81 50.09
CA ILE A 130 19.96 -24.40 49.02
C ILE A 130 19.40 -23.13 48.35
N PRO A 131 20.01 -21.95 48.53
CA PRO A 131 19.53 -20.75 47.89
C PRO A 131 19.86 -20.81 46.40
N LYS A 132 18.96 -20.33 45.54
CA LYS A 132 19.14 -20.35 44.07
C LYS A 132 20.46 -19.69 43.61
N SER A 133 21.00 -18.72 44.37
CA SER A 133 22.28 -18.09 44.04
C SER A 133 23.51 -19.01 44.21
N ALA A 134 23.42 -20.05 45.06
CA ALA A 134 24.50 -21.03 45.23
C ALA A 134 24.53 -22.11 44.13
N ALA A 135 23.43 -22.28 43.39
CA ALA A 135 23.30 -23.28 42.34
C ALA A 135 23.85 -22.83 40.96
N ALA A 136 24.28 -21.58 40.82
CA ALA A 136 24.79 -21.02 39.56
C ALA A 136 26.32 -21.09 39.40
N HIS A 137 27.03 -21.59 40.41
CA HIS A 137 28.47 -21.81 40.39
C HIS A 137 28.79 -23.24 40.83
N GLY A 138 28.44 -24.19 39.96
CA GLY A 138 28.78 -25.62 40.06
C GLY A 138 28.88 -26.20 38.67
#